data_AF-A0AAU9W294-F1
#
_entry.id   AF-A0AAU9W294-F1
#
_cell.length_a   1.000
_cell.length_b   1.000
_cell.length_c   1.000
_cell.angle_alpha   90.00
_cell.angle_beta   90.00
_cell.angle_gamma   90.00
#
_symmetry.space_group_name_H-M   'P 1'
#
loop_
_entity.id
_entity.type
_entity.pdbx_description
1 polymer ?
#
loop_
_entity_poly.entity_id
_entity_poly.type
_entity_poly.pdbx_seq_one_letter_code
_entity_poly.pdbx_strand_id
1 'polypeptide(L)'
;MMTNFAALLLFLLPLNIFEHSVGMPRGKLRLKRQAPQSSALAALMSFSVKLSDMERQITSYEKTIQRQKAEIDQLTAKLDSKADRVQFKSLQTLLDSKMVALKDETNTKDLLIERYRNKLSQLDSEVTDISNQYINLRGKTTEVLDRFDELGFHCTTQNTGWAPKANAAIGNLDRQWVRCNPNEFLQSFVLTLASNYEEDMVRYKYRCCSLNI
;
A
#
# COMPACT_ATOMS: atom_id res chain seq x y z
N MET A 1 31.84 -8.16 -23.87
CA MET A 1 30.91 -8.99 -24.68
C MET A 1 30.55 -8.18 -25.93
N MET A 2 31.27 -8.44 -27.03
CA MET A 2 31.04 -7.82 -28.33
C MET A 2 30.36 -8.85 -29.23
N THR A 3 29.12 -8.60 -29.64
CA THR A 3 28.48 -9.30 -30.76
C THR A 3 27.36 -8.43 -31.32
N ASN A 4 27.22 -8.42 -32.65
CA ASN A 4 26.14 -7.85 -33.48
C ASN A 4 26.37 -6.46 -34.09
N PHE A 5 27.21 -6.40 -35.12
CA PHE A 5 27.10 -5.41 -36.20
C PHE A 5 27.25 -6.03 -37.61
N ALA A 6 27.05 -7.34 -37.74
CA ALA A 6 27.22 -8.06 -39.02
C ALA A 6 25.95 -8.17 -39.89
N ALA A 7 24.83 -7.57 -39.50
CA ALA A 7 23.52 -7.83 -40.13
C ALA A 7 23.00 -6.75 -41.10
N LEU A 8 23.78 -5.72 -41.43
CA LEU A 8 23.28 -4.55 -42.18
C LEU A 8 23.99 -4.26 -43.52
N LEU A 9 24.63 -5.28 -44.10
CA LEU A 9 25.34 -5.19 -45.40
C LEU A 9 24.68 -6.01 -46.53
N LEU A 10 23.39 -6.33 -46.43
CA LEU A 10 22.70 -7.21 -47.39
C LEU A 10 21.56 -6.55 -48.20
N PHE A 11 21.42 -5.22 -48.23
CA PHE A 11 20.23 -4.57 -48.82
C PHE A 11 20.47 -3.50 -49.90
N LEU A 12 21.61 -3.51 -50.62
CA LEU A 12 21.81 -2.61 -51.77
C LEU A 12 22.36 -3.33 -53.02
N LEU A 13 21.60 -4.32 -53.50
CA LEU A 13 21.62 -4.74 -54.91
C LEU A 13 20.17 -4.77 -55.42
N PRO A 14 19.84 -3.89 -56.37
CA PRO A 14 19.15 -4.34 -57.58
C PRO A 14 19.94 -3.87 -58.82
N LEU A 15 20.38 -4.81 -59.68
CA LEU A 15 19.65 -5.20 -60.90
C LEU A 15 19.30 -3.99 -61.80
N ASN A 16 20.14 -3.75 -62.80
CA ASN A 16 19.69 -3.27 -64.10
C ASN A 16 20.46 -4.00 -65.19
N ILE A 17 19.85 -5.12 -65.60
CA ILE A 17 20.03 -5.77 -66.89
C ILE A 17 19.16 -4.96 -67.87
N PHE A 18 19.75 -4.38 -68.90
CA PHE A 18 19.00 -4.01 -70.10
C PHE A 18 19.71 -4.57 -71.33
N GLU A 19 18.98 -5.46 -71.99
CA GLU A 19 19.26 -6.11 -73.25
C GLU A 19 19.51 -5.08 -74.36
N HIS A 20 20.43 -5.39 -75.29
CA HIS A 20 20.24 -5.10 -76.71
C HIS A 20 20.81 -6.26 -77.53
N SER A 21 19.94 -6.84 -78.34
CA SER A 21 20.16 -7.90 -79.30
C SER A 21 20.89 -7.39 -80.54
N VAL A 22 21.80 -8.21 -81.10
CA VAL A 22 22.09 -8.20 -82.56
C VAL A 22 22.42 -9.63 -82.99
N GLY A 23 21.65 -10.13 -83.95
CA GLY A 23 21.73 -11.49 -84.47
C GLY A 23 22.84 -11.74 -85.52
N MET A 24 23.17 -13.03 -85.62
CA MET A 24 23.79 -13.83 -86.69
C MET A 24 25.05 -13.35 -87.44
N PRO A 25 25.99 -14.28 -87.71
CA PRO A 25 26.87 -14.14 -88.85
C PRO A 25 26.86 -15.37 -89.79
N ARG A 26 26.94 -15.06 -91.09
CA ARG A 26 27.69 -15.74 -92.19
C ARG A 26 26.86 -16.28 -93.36
N GLY A 27 26.87 -15.48 -94.44
CA GLY A 27 26.89 -15.94 -95.83
C GLY A 27 27.92 -15.11 -96.59
N LYS A 28 28.95 -15.76 -97.12
CA LYS A 28 30.14 -15.15 -97.73
C LYS A 28 29.84 -14.60 -99.14
N LEU A 29 30.29 -13.38 -99.42
CA LEU A 29 30.76 -12.99 -100.76
C LEU A 29 32.11 -12.29 -100.61
N ARG A 30 33.10 -12.86 -101.30
CA ARG A 30 34.52 -12.50 -101.25
C ARG A 30 34.81 -11.58 -102.42
N LEU A 31 35.34 -10.37 -102.19
CA LEU A 31 36.10 -9.65 -103.21
C LEU A 31 37.35 -8.97 -102.62
N LYS A 32 38.49 -9.49 -103.08
CA LYS A 32 39.85 -8.96 -103.23
C LYS A 32 40.21 -7.53 -102.76
N ARG A 33 41.32 -7.48 -101.99
CA ARG A 33 42.42 -6.47 -101.92
C ARG A 33 42.08 -4.99 -101.66
N GLN A 34 42.46 -4.51 -100.47
CA GLN A 34 43.45 -3.45 -100.24
C GLN A 34 43.62 -3.27 -98.72
N ALA A 35 44.85 -3.27 -98.20
CA ALA A 35 45.12 -2.89 -96.82
C ALA A 35 44.97 -1.35 -96.72
N PRO A 36 44.07 -0.80 -95.88
CA PRO A 36 43.91 0.63 -95.81
C PRO A 36 44.56 1.19 -94.53
N GLN A 37 45.45 2.17 -94.69
CA GLN A 37 45.93 3.01 -93.58
C GLN A 37 44.82 3.88 -92.95
N SER A 38 43.55 3.76 -93.40
CA SER A 38 42.40 4.46 -92.82
C SER A 38 41.80 3.78 -91.58
N SER A 39 42.07 2.48 -91.33
CA SER A 39 41.46 1.75 -90.21
C SER A 39 42.12 2.05 -88.86
N ALA A 40 43.44 2.19 -88.83
CA ALA A 40 44.20 2.50 -87.61
C ALA A 40 43.94 3.94 -87.15
N LEU A 41 43.87 4.90 -88.07
CA LEU A 41 43.58 6.31 -87.77
C LEU A 41 42.13 6.49 -87.30
N ALA A 42 41.16 5.82 -87.93
CA ALA A 42 39.77 5.83 -87.47
C ALA A 42 39.61 5.21 -86.07
N ALA A 43 40.36 4.14 -85.76
CA ALA A 43 40.40 3.55 -84.43
C ALA A 43 40.97 4.53 -83.39
N LEU A 44 42.08 5.22 -83.70
CA LEU A 44 42.68 6.22 -82.82
C LEU A 44 41.74 7.41 -82.54
N MET A 45 41.03 7.90 -83.56
CA MET A 45 40.03 8.96 -83.38
C MET A 45 38.86 8.48 -82.51
N SER A 46 38.40 7.25 -82.68
CA SER A 46 37.37 6.64 -81.81
C SER A 46 37.86 6.50 -80.36
N PHE A 47 39.11 6.10 -80.14
CA PHE A 47 39.71 6.05 -78.80
C PHE A 47 39.85 7.43 -78.16
N SER A 48 40.25 8.45 -78.92
CA SER A 48 40.33 9.83 -78.43
C SER A 48 38.98 10.36 -77.94
N VAL A 49 37.90 10.08 -78.69
CA VAL A 49 36.55 10.47 -78.28
C VAL A 49 36.14 9.73 -77.01
N LYS A 50 36.39 8.42 -76.93
CA LYS A 50 36.13 7.63 -75.71
C LYS A 50 36.92 8.13 -74.51
N LEU A 51 38.18 8.52 -74.68
CA LEU A 51 39.00 9.10 -73.62
C LEU A 51 38.40 10.42 -73.13
N SER A 52 37.99 11.30 -74.04
CA SER A 52 37.32 12.55 -73.67
C SER A 52 35.98 12.31 -72.94
N ASP A 53 35.21 11.30 -73.34
CA ASP A 53 33.97 10.95 -72.66
C ASP A 53 34.22 10.36 -71.27
N MET A 54 35.24 9.50 -71.14
CA MET A 54 35.67 8.98 -69.84
C MET A 54 36.16 10.10 -68.91
N GLU A 55 36.92 11.07 -69.42
CA GLU A 55 37.39 12.23 -68.63
C GLU A 55 36.22 13.08 -68.11
N ARG A 56 35.19 13.29 -68.94
CA ARG A 56 33.96 13.96 -68.53
C ARG A 56 33.20 13.17 -67.46
N GLN A 57 33.11 11.84 -67.60
CA GLN A 57 32.49 10.98 -66.60
C GLN A 57 33.25 11.01 -65.27
N ILE A 58 34.59 10.92 -65.30
CA ILE A 58 35.44 11.03 -64.11
C ILE A 58 35.19 12.36 -63.41
N THR A 59 35.17 13.47 -64.14
CA THR A 59 34.90 14.81 -63.57
C THR A 59 33.50 14.91 -62.95
N SER A 60 32.50 14.25 -63.55
CA SER A 60 31.14 14.18 -63.02
C SER A 60 31.06 13.36 -61.73
N TYR A 61 31.73 12.21 -61.70
CA TYR A 61 31.82 11.37 -60.51
C TYR A 61 32.57 12.05 -59.37
N GLU A 62 33.67 12.75 -59.66
CA GLU A 62 34.42 13.56 -58.69
C GLU A 62 33.50 14.58 -57.99
N LYS A 63 32.70 15.33 -58.76
CA LYS A 63 31.73 16.29 -58.21
C LYS A 63 30.66 15.62 -57.35
N THR A 64 30.21 14.43 -57.74
CA THR A 64 29.22 13.66 -56.98
C THR A 64 29.80 13.18 -55.65
N ILE A 65 31.03 12.64 -55.67
CA ILE A 65 31.76 12.21 -54.48
C ILE A 65 31.96 13.37 -53.51
N GLN A 66 32.33 14.56 -54.00
CA GLN A 66 32.51 15.74 -53.14
C GLN A 66 31.20 16.19 -52.48
N ARG A 67 30.07 16.15 -53.21
CA ARG A 67 28.76 16.46 -52.64
C ARG A 67 28.35 15.44 -51.58
N GLN A 68 28.50 14.15 -51.89
CA GLN A 68 28.21 13.08 -50.95
C GLN A 68 29.08 13.16 -49.70
N LYS A 69 30.36 13.53 -49.84
CA LYS A 69 31.25 13.77 -48.71
C LYS A 69 30.73 14.89 -47.80
N ALA A 70 30.35 16.04 -48.37
CA ALA A 70 29.79 17.13 -47.58
C ALA A 70 28.47 16.76 -46.88
N GLU A 71 27.62 15.95 -47.53
CA GLU A 71 26.38 15.45 -46.94
C GLU A 71 26.66 14.46 -45.80
N ILE A 72 27.63 13.56 -45.96
CA ILE A 72 28.11 12.66 -44.90
C ILE A 72 28.62 13.48 -43.72
N ASP A 73 29.48 14.47 -43.94
CA ASP A 73 30.02 15.32 -42.87
C ASP A 73 28.90 16.05 -42.10
N GLN A 74 27.88 16.55 -42.82
CA GLN A 74 26.72 17.20 -42.21
C GLN A 74 25.87 16.21 -41.39
N LEU A 75 25.64 15.00 -41.92
CA LEU A 75 24.88 13.96 -41.23
C LEU A 75 25.63 13.47 -39.98
N THR A 76 26.96 13.34 -40.04
CA THR A 76 27.81 13.01 -38.89
C THR A 76 27.69 14.06 -37.80
N ALA A 77 27.80 15.36 -38.12
CA ALA A 77 27.63 16.44 -37.14
C ALA A 77 26.21 16.48 -36.51
N LYS A 78 25.18 16.19 -37.31
CA LYS A 78 23.80 16.05 -36.80
C LYS A 78 23.63 14.83 -35.90
N LEU A 79 24.29 13.73 -36.24
CA LEU A 79 24.28 12.52 -35.42
C LEU A 79 24.98 12.79 -34.10
N ASP A 80 26.14 13.46 -34.09
CA ASP A 80 26.90 13.78 -32.88
C ASP A 80 26.14 14.73 -31.95
N SER A 81 25.49 15.77 -32.49
CA SER A 81 24.66 16.70 -31.69
C SER A 81 23.37 16.06 -31.18
N LYS A 82 22.75 15.14 -31.93
CA LYS A 82 21.57 14.38 -31.46
C LYS A 82 21.96 13.25 -30.52
N ALA A 83 23.18 12.76 -30.64
CA ALA A 83 23.83 11.80 -29.76
C ALA A 83 24.63 12.49 -28.65
N ASP A 84 24.30 13.75 -28.28
CA ASP A 84 24.87 14.41 -27.11
C ASP A 84 24.51 13.60 -25.85
N ARG A 85 25.33 12.59 -25.61
CA ARG A 85 25.29 11.60 -24.52
C ARG A 85 25.22 12.26 -23.16
N VAL A 86 25.57 13.55 -23.08
CA VAL A 86 25.50 14.36 -21.87
C VAL A 86 24.07 14.49 -21.35
N GLN A 87 23.07 14.72 -22.22
CA GLN A 87 21.67 14.80 -21.78
C GLN A 87 21.11 13.42 -21.38
N PHE A 88 21.48 12.37 -22.11
CA PHE A 88 21.05 11.02 -21.75
C PHE A 88 21.68 10.56 -20.43
N LYS A 89 22.97 10.84 -20.23
CA LYS A 89 23.70 10.50 -19.00
C LYS A 89 23.21 11.29 -17.79
N SER A 90 22.86 12.56 -17.96
CA SER A 90 22.27 13.36 -16.87
C SER A 90 20.88 12.85 -16.49
N LEU A 91 20.04 12.50 -17.46
CA LEU A 91 18.75 11.87 -17.23
C LEU A 91 18.88 10.51 -16.53
N GLN A 92 19.84 9.69 -16.95
CA GLN A 92 20.13 8.41 -16.29
C GLN A 92 20.57 8.61 -14.84
N THR A 93 21.48 9.55 -14.58
CA THR A 93 21.94 9.86 -13.22
C THR A 93 20.80 10.37 -12.33
N LEU A 94 19.91 11.22 -12.88
CA LEU A 94 18.74 11.71 -12.18
C LEU A 94 17.75 10.58 -11.88
N LEU A 95 17.54 9.67 -12.83
CA LEU A 95 16.68 8.50 -12.65
C LEU A 95 17.22 7.58 -11.55
N ASP A 96 18.52 7.27 -11.58
CA ASP A 96 19.18 6.45 -10.57
C ASP A 96 19.06 7.08 -9.18
N SER A 97 19.30 8.39 -9.07
CA SER A 97 19.14 9.15 -7.83
C SER A 97 17.71 9.11 -7.29
N LYS A 98 16.71 9.31 -8.16
CA LYS A 98 15.29 9.21 -7.78
C LYS A 98 14.90 7.80 -7.37
N MET A 99 15.46 6.78 -8.03
CA MET A 99 15.18 5.38 -7.71
C MET A 99 15.72 5.03 -6.32
N VAL A 100 16.92 5.51 -5.96
CA VAL A 100 17.48 5.33 -4.61
C VAL A 100 16.62 6.04 -3.57
N ALA A 101 16.26 7.31 -3.80
CA ALA A 101 15.42 8.07 -2.87
C ALA A 101 14.06 7.41 -2.63
N LEU A 102 13.41 6.94 -3.70
CA LEU A 102 12.14 6.21 -3.59
C LEU A 102 12.30 4.88 -2.83
N LYS A 103 13.39 4.15 -3.08
CA LYS A 103 13.69 2.91 -2.36
C LYS A 103 13.86 3.15 -0.86
N ASP A 104 14.59 4.20 -0.49
CA ASP A 104 14.79 4.56 0.92
C ASP A 104 13.48 4.99 1.60
N GLU A 105 12.64 5.74 0.88
CA GLU A 105 11.31 6.11 1.37
C GLU A 105 10.41 4.89 1.56
N THR A 106 10.41 3.95 0.62
CA THR A 106 9.67 2.68 0.74
C THR A 106 10.14 1.87 1.95
N ASN A 107 11.46 1.68 2.11
CA ASN A 107 12.01 0.97 3.27
C ASN A 107 11.61 1.62 4.60
N THR A 108 11.61 2.96 4.65
CA THR A 108 11.20 3.70 5.84
C THR A 108 9.72 3.48 6.16
N LYS A 109 8.85 3.50 5.13
CA LYS A 109 7.42 3.22 5.28
C LYS A 109 7.16 1.79 5.73
N ASP A 110 7.90 0.81 5.22
CA ASP A 110 7.77 -0.59 5.62
C ASP A 110 8.11 -0.78 7.11
N LEU A 111 9.17 -0.14 7.60
CA LEU A 111 9.51 -0.14 9.03
C LEU A 111 8.42 0.49 9.90
N LEU A 112 7.78 1.55 9.44
CA LEU A 112 6.64 2.16 10.14
C LEU A 112 5.43 1.24 10.16
N ILE A 113 5.12 0.58 9.04
CA ILE A 113 4.02 -0.38 8.94
C ILE A 113 4.23 -1.52 9.93
N GLU A 114 5.44 -2.10 10.00
CA GLU A 114 5.77 -3.15 10.97
C GLU A 114 5.62 -2.67 12.42
N ARG A 115 6.07 -1.45 12.72
CA ARG A 115 5.88 -0.85 14.05
C ARG A 115 4.39 -0.72 14.40
N TYR A 116 3.55 -0.29 13.47
CA TYR A 116 2.11 -0.17 13.70
C TYR A 116 1.44 -1.53 13.85
N ARG A 117 1.83 -2.54 13.06
CA ARG A 117 1.35 -3.92 13.22
C ARG A 117 1.63 -4.48 14.60
N ASN A 118 2.85 -4.29 15.09
CA ASN A 118 3.23 -4.74 16.44
C ASN A 118 2.40 -4.04 17.54
N LYS A 119 2.18 -2.73 17.42
CA LYS A 119 1.31 -1.99 18.35
C LYS A 119 -0.14 -2.47 18.33
N LEU A 120 -0.68 -2.76 17.14
CA LEU A 120 -2.04 -3.29 17.01
C LEU A 120 -2.16 -4.68 17.65
N SER A 121 -1.17 -5.55 17.45
CA SER A 121 -1.14 -6.87 18.09
C SER A 121 -1.06 -6.78 19.61
N GLN A 122 -0.27 -5.84 20.14
CA GLN A 122 -0.20 -5.62 21.59
C GLN A 122 -1.56 -5.12 22.12
N LEU A 123 -2.16 -4.14 21.46
CA LEU A 123 -3.44 -3.58 21.89
C LEU A 123 -4.56 -4.63 21.86
N ASP A 124 -4.57 -5.52 20.86
CA ASP A 124 -5.53 -6.63 20.77
C ASP A 124 -5.38 -7.61 21.94
N SER A 125 -4.15 -7.90 22.34
CA SER A 125 -3.88 -8.73 23.52
C SER A 125 -4.33 -8.08 24.83
N GLU A 126 -4.12 -6.77 24.98
CA GLU A 126 -4.56 -6.00 26.16
C GLU A 126 -6.10 -5.93 26.24
N VAL A 127 -6.78 -5.70 25.11
CA VAL A 127 -8.24 -5.70 25.06
C VAL A 127 -8.81 -7.07 25.42
N THR A 128 -8.19 -8.14 24.93
CA THR A 128 -8.60 -9.52 25.27
C THR A 128 -8.44 -9.80 26.75
N ASP A 129 -7.31 -9.40 27.36
CA ASP A 129 -7.07 -9.56 28.80
C ASP A 129 -8.09 -8.77 29.63
N ILE A 130 -8.32 -7.49 29.30
CA ILE A 130 -9.32 -6.65 29.97
C ILE A 130 -10.72 -7.26 29.86
N SER A 131 -11.09 -7.79 28.69
CA SER A 131 -12.38 -8.46 28.49
C SER A 131 -12.55 -9.66 29.41
N ASN A 132 -11.51 -10.50 29.54
CA ASN A 132 -11.50 -11.65 30.44
C ASN A 132 -11.61 -11.22 31.91
N GLN A 133 -10.89 -10.16 32.30
CA GLN A 133 -10.99 -9.59 33.65
C GLN A 133 -12.40 -9.08 33.95
N TYR A 134 -13.04 -8.40 32.98
CA TYR A 134 -14.40 -7.91 33.12
C TYR A 134 -15.41 -9.05 33.29
N ILE A 135 -15.29 -10.12 32.48
CA ILE A 135 -16.15 -11.31 32.60
C ILE A 135 -16.01 -11.95 33.99
N ASN A 136 -14.78 -12.11 34.48
CA ASN A 136 -14.51 -12.66 35.80
C ASN A 136 -15.12 -11.79 36.91
N LEU A 137 -14.88 -10.48 36.86
CA LEU A 137 -15.38 -9.55 37.86
C LEU A 137 -16.91 -9.50 37.88
N ARG A 138 -17.54 -9.53 36.70
CA ARG A 138 -18.99 -9.61 36.56
C ARG A 138 -19.52 -10.91 37.18
N GLY A 139 -18.88 -12.05 36.91
CA GLY A 139 -19.23 -13.34 37.51
C GLY A 139 -19.17 -13.31 39.04
N LYS A 140 -18.09 -12.76 39.62
CA LYS A 140 -17.95 -12.58 41.07
C LYS A 140 -19.01 -11.64 41.64
N THR A 141 -19.36 -10.58 40.92
CA THR A 141 -20.41 -9.64 41.34
C THR A 141 -21.76 -10.34 41.39
N THR A 142 -22.08 -11.13 40.37
CA THR A 142 -23.30 -11.94 40.34
C THR A 142 -23.33 -12.96 41.48
N GLU A 143 -22.23 -13.68 41.73
CA GLU A 143 -22.14 -14.61 42.86
C GLU A 143 -22.41 -13.93 44.21
N VAL A 144 -21.85 -12.74 44.43
CA VAL A 144 -22.11 -11.97 45.66
C VAL A 144 -23.56 -11.53 45.73
N LEU A 145 -24.16 -11.06 44.64
CA LEU A 145 -25.57 -10.67 44.60
C LEU A 145 -26.49 -11.86 44.88
N ASP A 146 -26.24 -13.01 44.27
CA ASP A 146 -27.01 -14.24 44.50
C ASP A 146 -26.96 -14.64 45.98
N ARG A 147 -25.78 -14.56 46.62
CA ARG A 147 -25.63 -14.81 48.06
C ARG A 147 -26.39 -13.81 48.93
N PHE A 148 -26.57 -12.56 48.49
CA PHE A 148 -27.38 -11.58 49.21
C PHE A 148 -28.88 -11.82 49.01
N ASP A 149 -29.30 -12.25 47.81
CA ASP A 149 -30.69 -12.60 47.51
C ASP A 149 -31.14 -13.86 48.27
N GLU A 150 -30.22 -14.81 48.50
CA GLU A 150 -30.45 -15.98 49.35
C GLU A 150 -30.63 -15.64 50.84
N LEU A 151 -30.17 -14.47 51.30
CA LEU A 151 -30.37 -14.01 52.69
C LEU A 151 -31.78 -13.45 52.86
N GLY A 152 -32.76 -14.36 52.93
CA GLY A 152 -34.13 -14.03 53.31
C GLY A 152 -34.22 -13.69 54.80
N PHE A 153 -35.01 -12.67 55.15
CA PHE A 153 -35.36 -12.38 56.53
C PHE A 153 -36.83 -12.70 56.77
N HIS A 154 -37.12 -13.58 57.74
CA HIS A 154 -38.47 -13.68 58.27
C HIS A 154 -38.61 -12.72 59.45
N CYS A 155 -39.55 -11.78 59.37
CA CYS A 155 -39.75 -10.80 60.44
C CYS A 155 -41.17 -10.81 60.96
N THR A 156 -41.30 -10.76 62.27
CA THR A 156 -42.56 -10.61 62.98
C THR A 156 -42.59 -9.29 63.74
N THR A 157 -43.76 -8.65 63.77
CA THR A 157 -43.97 -7.44 64.57
C THR A 157 -44.70 -7.83 65.84
N GLN A 158 -44.14 -7.42 66.98
CA GLN A 158 -44.69 -7.68 68.30
C GLN A 158 -44.97 -6.36 69.01
N ASN A 159 -45.89 -6.40 69.96
CA ASN A 159 -46.22 -5.26 70.80
C ASN A 159 -46.10 -5.66 72.26
N THR A 160 -45.59 -4.76 73.11
CA THR A 160 -45.79 -4.91 74.55
C THR A 160 -47.25 -4.65 74.93
N GLY A 161 -47.62 -5.01 76.15
CA GLY A 161 -48.86 -4.52 76.75
C GLY A 161 -48.87 -2.99 76.84
N TRP A 162 -50.07 -2.42 76.94
CA TRP A 162 -50.26 -1.02 77.27
C TRP A 162 -49.90 -0.76 78.73
N ALA A 163 -49.15 0.29 78.98
CA ALA A 163 -48.77 0.74 80.31
C ALA A 163 -49.00 2.25 80.42
N PRO A 164 -49.33 2.78 81.62
CA PRO A 164 -49.44 4.22 81.81
C PRO A 164 -48.12 4.90 81.45
N LYS A 165 -48.20 6.07 80.81
CA LYS A 165 -47.02 6.88 80.47
C LYS A 165 -46.27 7.24 81.76
N ALA A 166 -45.08 6.67 81.92
CA ALA A 166 -44.19 7.13 82.97
C ALA A 166 -43.70 8.54 82.62
N ASN A 167 -43.75 9.49 83.57
CA ASN A 167 -43.17 10.84 83.42
C ASN A 167 -41.63 10.85 83.35
N ALA A 168 -41.03 9.71 83.02
CA ALA A 168 -39.60 9.57 82.84
C ALA A 168 -39.19 10.15 81.47
N ALA A 169 -38.02 10.76 81.41
CA ALA A 169 -37.43 11.21 80.14
C ALA A 169 -37.35 10.04 79.15
N ILE A 170 -37.52 10.31 77.85
CA ILE A 170 -37.47 9.33 76.74
C ILE A 170 -36.17 8.49 76.77
N GLY A 171 -35.09 9.02 77.34
CA GLY A 171 -33.84 8.29 77.55
C GLY A 171 -33.89 7.14 78.57
N ASN A 172 -34.97 7.02 79.36
CA ASN A 172 -35.18 5.94 80.34
C ASN A 172 -36.10 4.81 79.81
N LEU A 173 -36.48 4.87 78.53
CA LEU A 173 -37.27 3.83 77.85
C LEU A 173 -36.44 2.57 77.52
N ASP A 174 -35.12 2.66 77.69
CA ASP A 174 -34.14 1.56 77.63
C ASP A 174 -34.37 0.47 78.70
N ARG A 175 -35.16 0.77 79.74
CA ARG A 175 -35.46 -0.15 80.85
C ARG A 175 -36.62 -1.11 80.59
N GLN A 176 -37.07 -1.22 79.33
CA GLN A 176 -38.20 -2.04 78.95
C GLN A 176 -37.73 -3.37 78.38
N TRP A 177 -38.25 -4.47 78.94
CA TRP A 177 -37.89 -5.83 78.54
C TRP A 177 -38.63 -6.21 77.25
N VAL A 178 -38.08 -5.82 76.10
CA VAL A 178 -38.45 -6.43 74.83
C VAL A 178 -37.61 -7.68 74.60
N ARG A 179 -38.25 -8.77 74.21
CA ARG A 179 -37.59 -10.06 74.02
C ARG A 179 -38.06 -10.67 72.72
N CYS A 180 -37.15 -10.80 71.77
CA CYS A 180 -37.35 -11.63 70.59
C CYS A 180 -37.16 -13.12 70.95
N ASN A 181 -37.64 -14.02 70.09
CA ASN A 181 -37.45 -15.45 70.31
C ASN A 181 -35.96 -15.83 70.20
N PRO A 182 -35.54 -17.00 70.72
CA PRO A 182 -34.21 -17.53 70.44
C PRO A 182 -33.96 -17.59 68.92
N ASN A 183 -32.79 -17.11 68.48
CA ASN A 183 -32.38 -16.98 67.07
C ASN A 183 -33.04 -15.84 66.26
N GLU A 184 -33.78 -14.95 66.92
CA GLU A 184 -34.22 -13.68 66.33
C GLU A 184 -33.38 -12.50 66.87
N PHE A 185 -33.22 -11.46 66.06
CA PHE A 185 -32.62 -10.19 66.46
C PHE A 185 -33.62 -9.05 66.35
N LEU A 186 -33.44 -8.03 67.20
CA LEU A 186 -34.25 -6.82 67.18
C LEU A 186 -33.86 -5.94 65.99
N GLN A 187 -34.78 -5.70 65.07
CA GLN A 187 -34.56 -4.92 63.85
C GLN A 187 -35.08 -3.48 63.98
N SER A 188 -36.18 -3.27 64.70
CA SER A 188 -36.69 -1.93 65.02
C SER A 188 -37.47 -1.91 66.33
N PHE A 189 -37.53 -0.75 66.97
CA PHE A 189 -38.19 -0.51 68.25
C PHE A 189 -38.74 0.90 68.29
N VAL A 190 -40.06 1.03 68.50
CA VAL A 190 -40.78 2.30 68.42
C VAL A 190 -41.77 2.40 69.58
N LEU A 191 -41.79 3.54 70.27
CA LEU A 191 -42.82 3.87 71.25
C LEU A 191 -44.11 4.31 70.52
N THR A 192 -45.24 3.70 70.87
CA THR A 192 -46.57 4.06 70.38
C THR A 192 -47.40 4.61 71.54
N LEU A 193 -48.01 5.78 71.32
CA LEU A 193 -48.96 6.40 72.25
C LEU A 193 -50.38 5.98 71.85
N ALA A 194 -51.26 5.72 72.82
CA ALA A 194 -52.68 5.49 72.55
C ALA A 194 -53.38 6.78 72.08
N SER A 195 -52.95 7.94 72.59
CA SER A 195 -53.34 9.28 72.16
C SER A 195 -52.32 10.33 72.61
N ASN A 196 -52.60 11.60 72.31
CA ASN A 196 -51.71 12.71 72.65
C ASN A 196 -51.92 13.28 74.06
N TYR A 197 -52.82 12.72 74.87
CA TYR A 197 -53.06 13.19 76.23
C TYR A 197 -51.98 12.69 77.20
N GLU A 198 -51.65 13.49 78.22
CA GLU A 198 -50.54 13.19 79.15
C GLU A 198 -50.78 11.95 80.01
N GLU A 199 -52.04 11.65 80.32
CA GLU A 199 -52.45 10.52 81.16
C GLU A 199 -52.59 9.20 80.39
N ASP A 200 -52.37 9.21 79.07
CA ASP A 200 -52.69 8.06 78.24
C ASP A 200 -51.62 6.96 78.26
N MET A 201 -52.01 5.79 77.79
CA MET A 201 -51.18 4.61 77.77
C MET A 201 -50.16 4.65 76.63
N VAL A 202 -49.02 4.03 76.88
CA VAL A 202 -47.96 3.79 75.90
C VAL A 202 -47.68 2.30 75.78
N ARG A 203 -47.18 1.89 74.62
CA ARG A 203 -46.63 0.56 74.38
C ARG A 203 -45.45 0.63 73.43
N TYR A 204 -44.64 -0.40 73.38
CA TYR A 204 -43.61 -0.54 72.36
C TYR A 204 -44.09 -1.45 71.25
N LYS A 205 -43.90 -0.99 70.02
CA LYS A 205 -43.99 -1.79 68.81
C LYS A 205 -42.59 -2.10 68.35
N TYR A 206 -42.24 -3.37 68.26
CA TYR A 206 -40.91 -3.81 67.89
C TYR A 206 -40.95 -4.92 66.85
N ARG A 207 -39.92 -4.99 66.03
CA ARG A 207 -39.79 -5.98 64.96
C ARG A 207 -38.62 -6.89 65.25
N CYS A 208 -38.92 -8.18 65.35
CA CYS A 208 -37.93 -9.24 65.51
C CYS A 208 -37.78 -9.93 64.15
N CYS A 209 -36.54 -10.16 63.73
CA CYS A 209 -36.25 -10.85 62.47
C CYS A 209 -35.32 -12.03 62.74
N SER A 210 -35.53 -13.13 62.04
CA SER A 210 -34.57 -14.23 61.93
C SER A 210 -33.98 -14.24 60.53
N LEU A 211 -32.71 -14.64 60.44
CA LEU A 211 -32.13 -15.02 59.16
C LEU A 211 -32.73 -16.37 58.77
N ASN A 212 -33.29 -16.46 57.57
CA ASN A 212 -33.54 -17.73 56.92
C ASN A 212 -32.21 -18.13 56.25
N ILE A 213 -31.37 -18.85 56.98
CA ILE A 213 -30.16 -19.49 56.46
C ILE A 213 -30.51 -20.91 56.03
#